data_AF-R7CVT8-F1
#
_entry.id   AF-R7CVT8-F1
#
_cell.length_a   1.000
_cell.length_b   1.000
_cell.length_c   1.000
_cell.angle_alpha   90.00
_cell.angle_beta   90.00
_cell.angle_gamma   90.00
#
_symmetry.space_group_name_H-M   'P 1'
#
loop_
_entity.id
_entity.type
_entity.pdbx_description
1 polymer ?
#
loop_
_entity_poly.entity_id
_entity_poly.type
_entity_poly.pdbx_seq_one_letter_code
_entity_poly.pdbx_strand_id
1 'polypeptide(L)'
;MNYRPFLYLLLAAASSCTSVESWQEADTGGFTFEVPSATRATDTSFEDGDAVGIYAVRRDGNSPGALRSNDNVADNRRYIYRSGRLVPATGADVIYPPAGSAVDFYAYYPYQSAPDPLQLDLSASATQNDGSSYRSSDHLLARNEGGFTSSSVPVPLTFRHIQGMVEVRVAKNGTTFTAARVHGNLSQQGNLQTGVLSSRGGSSDVDMLLASEDATHILFRALLPPGNRFRTGVNAIVFTTAEGGVRRFVPDEDAVLTSGQVLHYELQAQSWEYRFVFYRSKDAAELDSWSVRLTDSDSGTFEVPLVSTKTGSSGTVDVDWSISTPTGWVHKTGPRTFSYDANPGKDMRTATLTLTQAESRKTLTLTVRQTGKTSIDIEQ
;
A
#
# COMPACT_ATOMS: atom_id res chain seq x y z
N MET A 1 22.22 -72.47 -6.54
CA MET A 1 21.51 -71.23 -6.96
C MET A 1 22.19 -70.06 -6.26
N ASN A 2 23.32 -69.63 -6.79
CA ASN A 2 23.49 -68.48 -7.70
C ASN A 2 23.65 -67.17 -6.93
N TYR A 3 24.91 -66.93 -6.56
CA TYR A 3 25.44 -65.61 -6.20
C TYR A 3 25.18 -64.63 -7.35
N ARG A 4 24.50 -63.51 -7.06
CA ARG A 4 24.41 -62.34 -7.93
C ARG A 4 25.21 -61.20 -7.28
N PRO A 5 26.20 -60.60 -7.96
CA PRO A 5 26.84 -59.39 -7.47
C PRO A 5 25.92 -58.19 -7.70
N PHE A 6 25.74 -57.39 -6.65
CA PHE A 6 25.15 -56.05 -6.72
C PHE A 6 26.12 -55.14 -7.48
N LEU A 7 25.72 -54.74 -8.69
CA LEU A 7 26.41 -53.73 -9.49
C LEU A 7 26.10 -52.35 -8.88
N TYR A 8 27.11 -51.72 -8.28
CA TYR A 8 27.05 -50.31 -7.90
C TYR A 8 26.98 -49.46 -9.17
N LEU A 9 25.81 -48.91 -9.47
CA LEU A 9 25.64 -47.89 -10.50
C LEU A 9 26.13 -46.55 -9.93
N LEU A 10 27.34 -46.15 -10.33
CA LEU A 10 27.88 -44.82 -10.02
C LEU A 10 27.08 -43.79 -10.84
N LEU A 11 26.37 -42.90 -10.15
CA LEU A 11 25.72 -41.72 -10.74
C LEU A 11 26.80 -40.79 -11.31
N ALA A 12 26.92 -40.72 -12.64
CA ALA A 12 27.58 -39.60 -13.31
C ALA A 12 26.57 -38.45 -13.40
N ALA A 13 26.59 -37.54 -12.42
CA ALA A 13 25.91 -36.26 -12.55
C ALA A 13 26.62 -35.44 -13.62
N ALA A 14 26.04 -35.35 -14.82
CA ALA A 14 26.45 -34.38 -15.81
C ALA A 14 26.13 -32.99 -15.27
N SER A 15 27.14 -32.37 -14.64
CA SER A 15 27.10 -30.96 -14.28
C SER A 15 27.09 -30.18 -15.59
N SER A 16 25.91 -29.71 -16.01
CA SER A 16 25.76 -28.74 -17.09
C SER A 16 26.33 -27.42 -16.59
N CYS A 17 27.65 -27.29 -16.69
CA CYS A 17 28.34 -26.03 -16.58
C CYS A 17 27.91 -25.19 -17.79
N THR A 18 26.85 -24.40 -17.65
CA THR A 18 26.59 -23.32 -18.59
C THR A 18 27.82 -22.43 -18.56
N SER A 19 28.56 -22.40 -19.67
CA SER A 19 29.63 -21.45 -19.86
C SER A 19 29.07 -20.06 -19.59
N VAL A 20 29.55 -19.42 -18.52
CA VAL A 20 29.39 -17.98 -18.36
C VAL A 20 30.11 -17.40 -19.57
N GLU A 21 29.36 -16.87 -20.55
CA GLU A 21 29.97 -16.09 -21.62
C GLU A 21 30.71 -14.94 -20.96
N SER A 22 32.04 -15.06 -20.94
CA SER A 22 32.90 -13.96 -20.57
C SER A 22 32.75 -12.91 -21.67
N TRP A 23 31.97 -11.86 -21.39
CA TRP A 23 31.96 -10.66 -22.22
C TRP A 23 33.35 -10.06 -22.15
N GLN A 24 34.17 -10.38 -23.14
CA GLN A 24 35.44 -9.70 -23.36
C GLN A 24 35.06 -8.31 -23.83
N GLU A 25 35.23 -7.29 -22.97
CA GLU A 25 35.14 -5.89 -23.38
C GLU A 25 36.09 -5.72 -24.56
N ALA A 26 35.53 -5.65 -25.77
CA ALA A 26 36.28 -5.11 -26.88
C ALA A 26 36.65 -3.68 -26.46
N ASP A 27 37.93 -3.34 -26.55
CA ASP A 27 38.41 -1.98 -26.44
C ASP A 27 37.82 -1.18 -27.62
N THR A 28 36.58 -0.74 -27.43
CA THR A 28 35.78 -0.07 -28.46
C THR A 28 36.23 1.39 -28.65
N GLY A 29 37.16 1.91 -27.83
CA GLY A 29 37.57 3.32 -27.85
C GLY A 29 36.47 4.30 -27.44
N GLY A 30 35.31 3.81 -26.99
CA GLY A 30 34.18 4.60 -26.49
C GLY A 30 34.30 4.93 -25.00
N PHE A 31 33.43 5.82 -24.52
CA PHE A 31 33.27 6.06 -23.09
C PHE A 31 32.69 4.83 -22.39
N THR A 32 33.22 4.51 -21.21
CA THR A 32 32.65 3.54 -20.28
C THR A 32 32.01 4.26 -19.10
N PHE A 33 30.91 3.72 -18.57
CA PHE A 33 30.17 4.35 -17.48
C PHE A 33 30.07 3.42 -16.27
N GLU A 34 30.26 4.00 -15.09
CA GLU A 34 30.03 3.32 -13.82
C GLU A 34 28.90 3.99 -13.06
N VAL A 35 28.22 3.21 -12.22
CA VAL A 35 27.19 3.72 -11.30
C VAL A 35 27.79 3.65 -9.90
N PRO A 36 28.29 4.78 -9.35
CA PRO A 36 28.77 4.82 -7.98
C PRO A 36 27.65 4.40 -7.02
N SER A 37 28.00 3.64 -5.99
CA SER A 37 27.05 3.25 -4.95
C SER A 37 26.43 4.49 -4.28
N ALA A 38 25.14 4.73 -4.50
CA ALA A 38 24.43 5.81 -3.83
C ALA A 38 24.19 5.47 -2.35
N THR A 39 24.26 6.47 -1.47
CA THR A 39 23.75 6.39 -0.10
C THR A 39 22.22 6.31 -0.18
N ARG A 40 21.67 5.15 0.19
CA ARG A 40 20.29 4.73 -0.08
C ARG A 40 19.24 5.64 0.57
N ALA A 41 18.27 6.10 -0.21
CA ALA A 41 17.02 6.69 0.28
C ALA A 41 15.79 5.84 -0.06
N THR A 42 15.88 4.96 -1.07
CA THR A 42 14.85 3.99 -1.45
C THR A 42 15.53 2.63 -1.76
N ASP A 43 14.80 1.52 -1.63
CA ASP A 43 15.33 0.15 -1.72
C ASP A 43 15.66 -0.35 -3.14
N THR A 44 15.53 0.49 -4.16
CA THR A 44 15.66 0.14 -5.59
C THR A 44 17.06 0.45 -6.12
N SER A 45 18.01 -0.45 -5.85
CA SER A 45 19.27 -0.44 -6.60
C SER A 45 19.05 -0.86 -8.04
N PHE A 46 19.94 -0.42 -8.93
CA PHE A 46 20.02 -0.99 -10.28
C PHE A 46 20.19 -2.52 -10.20
N GLU A 47 19.49 -3.22 -11.08
CA GLU A 47 19.52 -4.66 -11.28
C GLU A 47 20.00 -4.95 -12.69
N ASP A 48 20.63 -6.12 -12.87
CA ASP A 48 21.10 -6.55 -14.17
C ASP A 48 19.95 -6.60 -15.18
N GLY A 49 20.07 -5.83 -16.25
CA GLY A 49 19.04 -5.69 -17.28
C GLY A 49 18.28 -4.38 -17.28
N ASP A 50 18.39 -3.56 -16.23
CA ASP A 50 17.86 -2.19 -16.27
C ASP A 50 18.47 -1.39 -17.40
N ALA A 51 17.64 -0.60 -18.07
CA ALA A 51 18.08 0.24 -19.16
C ALA A 51 17.99 1.72 -18.79
N VAL A 52 19.03 2.48 -19.13
CA VAL A 52 19.10 3.94 -19.00
C VAL A 52 19.27 4.58 -20.38
N GLY A 53 18.81 5.81 -20.52
CA GLY A 53 19.15 6.66 -21.66
C GLY A 53 20.29 7.61 -21.28
N ILE A 54 21.32 7.72 -22.12
CA ILE A 54 22.47 8.61 -21.91
C ILE A 54 22.57 9.59 -23.08
N TYR A 55 22.68 10.87 -22.75
CA TYR A 55 23.02 11.96 -23.64
C TYR A 55 24.44 12.45 -23.38
N ALA A 56 25.15 12.82 -24.44
CA ALA A 56 26.46 13.47 -24.36
C ALA A 56 26.39 14.84 -25.05
N VAL A 57 26.75 15.90 -24.34
CA VAL A 57 26.64 17.29 -24.81
C VAL A 57 28.04 17.89 -24.90
N ARG A 58 28.38 18.48 -26.06
CA ARG A 58 29.66 19.18 -26.21
C ARG A 58 29.66 20.44 -25.33
N ARG A 59 30.79 20.70 -24.67
CA ARG A 59 30.95 21.94 -23.89
C ARG A 59 31.15 23.17 -24.77
N ASP A 60 30.67 24.30 -24.28
CA ASP A 60 30.92 25.62 -24.84
C ASP A 60 32.15 26.22 -24.15
N GLY A 61 33.33 25.82 -24.63
CA GLY A 61 34.60 26.11 -23.95
C GLY A 61 34.67 25.43 -22.58
N ASN A 62 34.76 26.22 -21.51
CA ASN A 62 34.81 25.72 -20.14
C ASN A 62 33.43 25.65 -19.46
N SER A 63 32.33 25.92 -20.18
CA SER A 63 30.97 25.87 -19.64
C SER A 63 30.19 24.66 -20.17
N PRO A 64 29.20 24.14 -19.41
CA PRO A 64 28.28 23.14 -19.93
C PRO A 64 27.56 23.67 -21.17
N GLY A 65 27.47 22.84 -22.21
CA GLY A 65 26.69 23.17 -23.41
C GLY A 65 25.19 22.99 -23.19
N ALA A 66 24.37 23.46 -24.14
CA ALA A 66 22.93 23.26 -24.09
C ALA A 66 22.54 21.84 -24.57
N LEU A 67 21.83 21.10 -23.72
CA LEU A 67 21.18 19.84 -24.10
C LEU A 67 20.05 20.14 -25.07
N ARG A 68 20.00 19.38 -26.17
CA ARG A 68 18.95 19.48 -27.20
C ARG A 68 18.17 18.18 -27.30
N SER A 69 17.02 18.20 -27.96
CA SER A 69 16.25 16.96 -28.20
C SER A 69 16.95 16.03 -29.20
N ASN A 70 17.80 16.59 -30.07
CA ASN A 70 18.62 15.89 -31.05
C ASN A 70 19.89 16.70 -31.39
N ASP A 71 20.78 16.12 -32.19
CA ASP A 71 22.03 16.73 -32.65
C ASP A 71 23.00 17.05 -31.51
N ASN A 72 22.92 16.32 -30.40
CA ASN A 72 23.99 16.30 -29.40
C ASN A 72 25.14 15.40 -29.87
N VAL A 73 26.22 15.28 -29.09
CA VAL A 73 27.29 14.30 -29.40
C VAL A 73 26.74 12.88 -29.36
N ALA A 74 25.79 12.64 -28.45
CA ALA A 74 25.00 11.44 -28.43
C ALA A 74 23.58 11.75 -27.95
N ASP A 75 22.60 11.23 -28.69
CA ASP A 75 21.17 11.36 -28.39
C ASP A 75 20.64 10.03 -27.85
N ASN A 76 20.15 10.03 -26.62
CA ASN A 76 19.43 8.93 -25.98
C ASN A 76 20.00 7.52 -26.22
N ARG A 77 21.30 7.33 -26.04
CA ARG A 77 21.92 6.01 -26.24
C ARG A 77 21.49 5.07 -25.13
N ARG A 78 21.11 3.85 -25.48
CA ARG A 78 20.60 2.87 -24.53
C ARG A 78 21.75 2.12 -23.90
N TYR A 79 21.90 2.24 -22.58
CA TYR A 79 22.86 1.47 -21.81
C TYR A 79 22.13 0.55 -20.83
N ILE A 80 22.65 -0.67 -20.66
CA ILE A 80 22.11 -1.71 -19.80
C ILE A 80 23.01 -1.85 -18.58
N TYR A 81 22.43 -1.87 -17.39
CA TYR A 81 23.16 -2.17 -16.18
C TYR A 81 23.54 -3.65 -16.14
N ARG A 82 24.82 -3.93 -15.88
CA ARG A 82 25.43 -5.26 -15.75
C ARG A 82 26.54 -5.19 -14.71
N SER A 83 26.38 -5.88 -13.58
CA SER A 83 27.43 -6.06 -12.57
C SER A 83 28.13 -4.74 -12.14
N GLY A 84 27.36 -3.67 -11.88
CA GLY A 84 27.93 -2.38 -11.45
C GLY A 84 28.33 -1.41 -12.58
N ARG A 85 28.25 -1.85 -13.84
CA ARG A 85 28.59 -1.05 -15.02
C ARG A 85 27.38 -0.81 -15.90
N LEU A 86 27.42 0.27 -16.66
CA LEU A 86 26.48 0.53 -17.75
C LEU A 86 27.17 0.17 -19.07
N VAL A 87 26.67 -0.85 -19.75
CA VAL A 87 27.18 -1.32 -21.05
C VAL A 87 26.25 -0.90 -22.18
N PRO A 88 26.76 -0.54 -23.37
CA PRO A 88 25.90 -0.17 -24.50
C PRO A 88 25.03 -1.36 -24.91
N ALA A 89 23.74 -1.12 -25.18
CA ALA A 89 22.82 -2.20 -25.58
C ALA A 89 23.18 -2.81 -26.94
N THR A 90 23.71 -1.99 -27.85
CA THR A 90 24.22 -2.40 -29.17
C THR A 90 25.48 -1.62 -29.53
N GLY A 91 26.20 -2.02 -30.59
CA GLY A 91 27.32 -1.25 -31.11
C GLY A 91 26.94 0.16 -31.57
N ALA A 92 25.67 0.40 -31.91
CA ALA A 92 25.17 1.74 -32.21
C ALA A 92 24.99 2.58 -30.94
N ASP A 93 24.94 2.01 -29.74
CA ASP A 93 24.80 2.78 -28.49
C ASP A 93 26.14 3.29 -27.94
N VAL A 94 27.27 2.87 -28.51
CA VAL A 94 28.61 3.31 -28.09
C VAL A 94 28.75 4.82 -28.28
N ILE A 95 29.12 5.52 -27.22
CA ILE A 95 29.40 6.96 -27.26
C ILE A 95 30.89 7.16 -27.44
N TYR A 96 31.29 7.68 -28.59
CA TYR A 96 32.69 7.94 -28.91
C TYR A 96 33.12 9.35 -28.46
N PRO A 97 34.32 9.51 -27.87
CA PRO A 97 34.86 10.82 -27.55
C PRO A 97 35.03 11.67 -28.81
N PRO A 98 34.47 12.90 -28.85
CA PRO A 98 34.71 13.79 -29.97
C PRO A 98 36.17 14.28 -29.95
N ALA A 99 36.83 14.27 -31.11
CA ALA A 99 38.21 14.73 -31.22
C ALA A 99 38.36 16.18 -30.73
N GLY A 100 39.32 16.40 -29.83
CA GLY A 100 39.68 17.74 -29.33
C GLY A 100 38.57 18.46 -28.56
N SER A 101 37.57 17.76 -28.02
CA SER A 101 36.48 18.39 -27.26
C SER A 101 36.10 17.59 -26.03
N ALA A 102 35.75 18.32 -24.97
CA ALA A 102 35.17 17.77 -23.77
C ALA A 102 33.65 17.69 -23.88
N VAL A 103 33.05 16.69 -23.24
CA VAL A 103 31.60 16.48 -23.19
C VAL A 103 31.10 16.35 -21.76
N ASP A 104 29.83 16.69 -21.55
CA ASP A 104 29.09 16.45 -20.32
C ASP A 104 28.03 15.38 -20.56
N PHE A 105 27.67 14.67 -19.50
CA PHE A 105 26.73 13.56 -19.58
C PHE A 105 25.47 13.81 -18.76
N TYR A 106 24.35 13.44 -19.35
CA TYR A 106 23.06 13.46 -18.68
C TYR A 106 22.39 12.11 -18.93
N ALA A 107 21.90 11.47 -17.86
CA ALA A 107 21.32 10.15 -17.95
C ALA A 107 20.04 10.04 -17.14
N TYR A 108 19.16 9.14 -17.55
CA TYR A 108 17.90 8.90 -16.86
C TYR A 108 17.52 7.42 -16.90
N TYR A 109 16.74 7.01 -15.90
CA TYR A 109 16.11 5.70 -15.78
C TYR A 109 14.62 5.89 -15.45
N PRO A 110 13.72 5.01 -15.94
CA PRO A 110 13.96 3.96 -16.92
C PRO A 110 14.09 4.50 -18.36
N TYR A 111 14.80 3.78 -19.23
CA TYR A 111 14.96 4.12 -20.65
C TYR A 111 13.61 4.25 -21.38
N GLN A 112 13.53 5.24 -22.26
CA GLN A 112 12.41 5.49 -23.18
C GLN A 112 12.97 5.58 -24.60
N SER A 113 12.27 5.08 -25.62
CA SER A 113 12.84 5.00 -26.99
C SER A 113 12.98 6.34 -27.69
N ALA A 114 12.05 7.26 -27.47
CA ALA A 114 12.02 8.58 -28.12
C ALA A 114 11.55 9.68 -27.15
N PRO A 115 12.27 9.92 -26.04
CA PRO A 115 11.92 10.99 -25.11
C PRO A 115 12.23 12.38 -25.68
N ASP A 116 11.57 13.40 -25.15
CA ASP A 116 12.12 14.76 -25.18
C ASP A 116 12.92 15.00 -23.88
N PRO A 117 14.26 15.13 -23.92
CA PRO A 117 15.05 15.32 -22.71
C PRO A 117 14.77 16.65 -21.99
N LEU A 118 14.13 17.62 -22.66
CA LEU A 118 13.75 18.90 -22.05
C LEU A 118 12.37 18.85 -21.37
N GLN A 119 11.56 17.83 -21.70
CA GLN A 119 10.22 17.56 -21.16
C GLN A 119 10.01 16.05 -20.94
N LEU A 120 10.98 15.40 -20.29
CA LEU A 120 11.01 13.97 -20.10
C LEU A 120 9.80 13.53 -19.30
N ASP A 121 9.07 12.51 -19.75
CA ASP A 121 7.96 11.95 -18.99
C ASP A 121 8.51 11.17 -17.79
N LEU A 122 8.16 11.63 -16.59
CA LEU A 122 8.61 11.04 -15.32
C LEU A 122 7.42 10.54 -14.49
N SER A 123 6.32 10.19 -15.15
CA SER A 123 5.08 9.80 -14.48
C SER A 123 5.20 8.44 -13.78
N ALA A 124 4.52 8.30 -12.65
CA ALA A 124 4.39 7.03 -11.94
C ALA A 124 3.14 6.26 -12.42
N SER A 125 3.16 4.94 -12.28
CA SER A 125 2.02 4.07 -12.59
C SER A 125 0.95 4.14 -11.49
N ALA A 126 -0.32 3.96 -11.88
CA ALA A 126 -1.43 3.77 -10.94
C ALA A 126 -1.50 2.34 -10.37
N THR A 127 -0.85 1.37 -11.01
CA THR A 127 -0.91 -0.05 -10.63
C THR A 127 0.46 -0.52 -10.15
N GLN A 128 0.90 -0.09 -8.97
CA GLN A 128 2.23 -0.42 -8.44
C GLN A 128 2.22 -1.65 -7.51
N ASN A 129 1.12 -2.40 -7.48
CA ASN A 129 1.00 -3.64 -6.71
C ASN A 129 1.81 -4.80 -7.28
N ASP A 130 2.36 -4.66 -8.50
CA ASP A 130 3.36 -5.56 -9.06
C ASP A 130 4.76 -4.92 -9.07
N GLY A 131 5.80 -5.75 -8.95
CA GLY A 131 7.17 -5.27 -8.86
C GLY A 131 7.66 -4.55 -10.12
N SER A 132 7.16 -4.89 -11.31
CA SER A 132 7.59 -4.28 -12.58
C SER A 132 7.08 -2.85 -12.69
N SER A 133 5.78 -2.63 -12.46
CA SER A 133 5.15 -1.31 -12.52
C SER A 133 5.65 -0.40 -11.39
N TYR A 134 5.91 -0.95 -10.20
CA TYR A 134 6.57 -0.23 -9.12
C TYR A 134 7.97 0.23 -9.54
N ARG A 135 8.79 -0.68 -10.08
CA ARG A 135 10.15 -0.38 -10.52
C ARG A 135 10.20 0.62 -11.69
N SER A 136 9.26 0.54 -12.63
CA SER A 136 9.17 1.53 -13.72
C SER A 136 8.66 2.90 -13.27
N SER A 137 8.09 2.98 -12.05
CA SER A 137 7.66 4.24 -11.43
C SER A 137 8.79 4.92 -10.65
N ASP A 138 9.91 4.24 -10.44
CA ASP A 138 11.10 4.80 -9.81
C ASP A 138 12.00 5.46 -10.85
N HIS A 139 11.77 6.75 -11.11
CA HIS A 139 12.58 7.49 -12.07
C HIS A 139 13.82 8.06 -11.41
N LEU A 140 14.96 7.90 -12.08
CA LEU A 140 16.25 8.38 -11.63
C LEU A 140 16.86 9.32 -12.65
N LEU A 141 17.52 10.37 -12.18
CA LEU A 141 18.29 11.28 -13.04
C LEU A 141 19.75 11.36 -12.57
N ALA A 142 20.68 11.37 -13.51
CA ALA A 142 22.09 11.66 -13.28
C ALA A 142 22.55 12.79 -14.21
N ARG A 143 23.46 13.63 -13.71
CA ARG A 143 24.18 14.61 -14.52
C ARG A 143 25.63 14.66 -14.07
N ASN A 144 26.54 14.77 -15.02
CA ASN A 144 27.95 14.96 -14.74
C ASN A 144 28.56 15.95 -15.74
N GLU A 145 28.80 17.16 -15.26
CA GLU A 145 29.26 18.31 -16.05
C GLU A 145 30.76 18.57 -15.86
N GLY A 146 31.55 17.49 -15.77
CA GLY A 146 32.98 17.51 -15.50
C GLY A 146 33.88 17.77 -16.72
N GLY A 147 33.34 17.80 -17.95
CA GLY A 147 34.13 17.96 -19.17
C GLY A 147 35.03 16.77 -19.47
N PHE A 148 34.42 15.66 -19.83
CA PHE A 148 35.06 14.38 -20.09
C PHE A 148 35.65 14.31 -21.49
N THR A 149 36.84 13.72 -21.60
CA THR A 149 37.56 13.46 -22.86
C THR A 149 37.86 11.97 -22.98
N SER A 150 38.54 11.53 -24.04
CA SER A 150 38.91 10.12 -24.24
C SER A 150 39.77 9.53 -23.10
N SER A 151 40.44 10.34 -22.29
CA SER A 151 41.20 9.88 -21.11
C SER A 151 40.36 9.79 -19.82
N SER A 152 39.08 10.18 -19.86
CA SER A 152 38.22 10.33 -18.69
C SER A 152 37.30 9.11 -18.48
N VAL A 153 37.86 7.91 -18.50
CA VAL A 153 37.13 6.64 -18.37
C VAL A 153 37.55 5.87 -17.10
N PRO A 154 36.62 5.31 -16.31
CA PRO A 154 35.16 5.39 -16.48
C PRO A 154 34.57 6.75 -16.06
N VAL A 155 33.43 7.10 -16.65
CA VAL A 155 32.63 8.26 -16.28
C VAL A 155 31.66 7.85 -15.16
N PRO A 156 31.71 8.47 -13.97
CA PRO A 156 30.77 8.18 -12.90
C PRO A 156 29.42 8.86 -13.14
N LEU A 157 28.32 8.10 -13.07
CA LEU A 157 26.96 8.61 -13.14
C LEU A 157 26.24 8.36 -11.80
N THR A 158 26.17 9.39 -10.96
CA THR A 158 25.43 9.35 -9.70
C THR A 158 23.96 9.65 -9.93
N PHE A 159 23.13 8.60 -9.90
CA PHE A 159 21.68 8.70 -10.04
C PHE A 159 21.01 9.13 -8.73
N ARG A 160 19.97 9.96 -8.85
CA ARG A 160 19.11 10.38 -7.73
C ARG A 160 17.65 10.04 -8.01
N HIS A 161 16.94 9.55 -6.99
CA HIS A 161 15.50 9.30 -7.06
C HIS A 161 14.73 10.62 -7.18
N ILE A 162 13.78 10.66 -8.12
CA ILE A 162 12.96 11.85 -8.38
C ILE A 162 11.61 11.76 -7.67
N GLN A 163 11.05 10.56 -7.55
CA GLN A 163 9.84 10.30 -6.80
C GLN A 163 10.13 10.38 -5.31
N GLY A 164 9.10 10.74 -4.53
CA GLY A 164 9.09 10.40 -3.12
C GLY A 164 8.41 9.06 -2.93
N MET A 165 8.70 8.42 -1.79
CA MET A 165 8.05 7.17 -1.40
C MET A 165 7.03 7.42 -0.30
N VAL A 166 5.82 6.92 -0.48
CA VAL A 166 4.86 6.75 0.62
C VAL A 166 5.03 5.33 1.14
N GLU A 167 5.43 5.20 2.40
CA GLU A 167 5.58 3.93 3.10
C GLU A 167 4.56 3.85 4.23
N VAL A 168 3.84 2.72 4.31
CA VAL A 168 2.80 2.52 5.30
C VAL A 168 2.95 1.15 5.91
N ARG A 169 3.36 1.13 7.18
CA ARG A 169 3.44 -0.09 7.97
C ARG A 169 2.20 -0.18 8.84
N VAL A 170 1.40 -1.22 8.65
CA VAL A 170 0.15 -1.43 9.38
C VAL A 170 0.21 -2.70 10.23
N ALA A 171 -0.02 -2.56 11.54
CA ALA A 171 -0.20 -3.70 12.44
C ALA A 171 -1.53 -4.40 12.12
N LYS A 172 -1.51 -5.73 11.99
CA LYS A 172 -2.68 -6.54 11.60
C LYS A 172 -3.78 -6.53 12.66
N ASN A 173 -3.44 -6.70 13.94
CA ASN A 173 -4.38 -6.75 15.08
C ASN A 173 -5.66 -7.56 14.79
N GLY A 174 -5.50 -8.78 14.27
CA GLY A 174 -6.60 -9.68 13.91
C GLY A 174 -7.29 -9.37 12.57
N THR A 175 -6.90 -8.29 11.89
CA THR A 175 -7.34 -7.96 10.53
C THR A 175 -6.35 -8.47 9.50
N THR A 176 -6.85 -9.12 8.45
CA THR A 176 -6.05 -9.46 7.26
C THR A 176 -6.27 -8.40 6.19
N PHE A 177 -5.21 -7.67 5.82
CA PHE A 177 -5.24 -6.71 4.71
C PHE A 177 -4.74 -7.38 3.44
N THR A 178 -5.43 -7.14 2.32
CA THR A 178 -5.11 -7.74 1.01
C THR A 178 -4.58 -6.74 0.01
N ALA A 179 -4.86 -5.45 0.20
CA ALA A 179 -4.38 -4.37 -0.66
C ALA A 179 -4.40 -3.03 0.08
N ALA A 180 -3.57 -2.09 -0.39
CA ALA A 180 -3.63 -0.68 -0.02
C ALA A 180 -3.61 0.19 -1.27
N ARG A 181 -4.32 1.31 -1.22
CA ARG A 181 -4.31 2.35 -2.25
C ARG A 181 -3.99 3.70 -1.64
N VAL A 182 -3.11 4.47 -2.26
CA VAL A 182 -2.83 5.86 -1.89
C VAL A 182 -3.37 6.79 -2.97
N HIS A 183 -3.99 7.91 -2.57
CA HIS A 183 -4.45 8.92 -3.52
C HIS A 183 -3.35 9.96 -3.80
N GLY A 184 -3.07 10.25 -5.06
CA GLY A 184 -2.06 11.23 -5.42
C GLY A 184 -2.01 11.62 -6.90
N ASN A 185 -1.29 12.69 -7.19
CA ASN A 185 -0.85 13.03 -8.54
C ASN A 185 0.22 12.05 -9.01
N LEU A 186 0.08 11.55 -10.23
CA LEU A 186 1.01 10.61 -10.87
C LEU A 186 1.80 11.25 -12.02
N SER A 187 1.26 12.31 -12.62
CA SER A 187 1.74 12.86 -13.88
C SER A 187 2.72 14.02 -13.66
N GLN A 188 3.96 13.82 -14.10
CA GLN A 188 4.98 14.85 -14.07
C GLN A 188 5.89 14.76 -15.30
N GLN A 189 6.59 15.86 -15.56
CA GLN A 189 7.66 15.93 -16.54
C GLN A 189 8.88 16.64 -15.95
N GLY A 190 10.06 16.38 -16.51
CA GLY A 190 11.29 16.99 -16.05
C GLY A 190 12.23 17.40 -17.18
N ASN A 191 13.02 18.44 -16.94
CA ASN A 191 14.13 18.80 -17.80
C ASN A 191 15.39 18.08 -17.31
N LEU A 192 15.99 17.26 -18.17
CA LEU A 192 17.12 16.40 -17.81
C LEU A 192 18.39 17.20 -17.47
N GLN A 193 18.62 18.33 -18.14
CA GLN A 193 19.78 19.19 -17.90
C GLN A 193 19.64 19.96 -16.57
N THR A 194 18.53 20.66 -16.38
CA THR A 194 18.34 21.53 -15.20
C THR A 194 17.89 20.75 -13.97
N GLY A 195 17.25 19.59 -14.16
CA GLY A 195 16.59 18.82 -13.11
C GLY A 195 15.28 19.42 -12.63
N VAL A 196 14.76 20.47 -13.29
CA VAL A 196 13.49 21.11 -12.92
C VAL A 196 12.34 20.16 -13.25
N LEU A 197 11.45 19.96 -12.28
CA LEU A 197 10.26 19.11 -12.39
C LEU A 197 9.00 19.98 -12.47
N SER A 198 8.00 19.52 -13.19
CA SER A 198 6.68 20.15 -13.24
C SER A 198 5.57 19.11 -13.24
N SER A 199 4.55 19.33 -12.42
CA SER A 199 3.35 18.50 -12.42
C SER A 199 2.52 18.81 -13.66
N ARG A 200 1.93 17.77 -14.27
CA ARG A 200 0.97 17.90 -15.38
C ARG A 200 -0.48 17.82 -14.92
N GLY A 201 -0.71 17.81 -13.60
CA GLY A 201 -2.05 17.71 -13.00
C GLY A 201 -2.64 16.30 -13.08
N GLY A 202 -3.89 16.17 -12.61
CA GLY A 202 -4.60 14.89 -12.46
C GLY A 202 -4.20 14.13 -11.20
N SER A 203 -5.16 13.49 -10.53
CA SER A 203 -4.90 12.59 -9.42
C SER A 203 -5.72 11.31 -9.57
N SER A 204 -5.20 10.21 -9.04
CA SER A 204 -5.88 8.93 -9.01
C SER A 204 -5.52 8.16 -7.74
N ASP A 205 -6.26 7.08 -7.50
CA ASP A 205 -5.82 6.06 -6.56
C ASP A 205 -4.69 5.24 -7.21
N VAL A 206 -3.73 4.84 -6.38
CA VAL A 206 -2.55 4.07 -6.77
C VAL A 206 -2.52 2.80 -5.96
N ASP A 207 -2.59 1.64 -6.62
CA ASP A 207 -2.41 0.34 -5.97
C ASP A 207 -0.98 0.23 -5.49
N MET A 208 -0.81 0.07 -4.17
CA MET A 208 0.49 0.05 -3.52
C MET A 208 1.14 -1.34 -3.60
N LEU A 209 2.47 -1.38 -3.70
CA LEU A 209 3.25 -2.60 -3.59
C LEU A 209 3.14 -3.15 -2.17
N LEU A 210 2.80 -4.44 -2.02
CA LEU A 210 3.05 -5.17 -0.78
C LEU A 210 4.54 -5.45 -0.68
N ALA A 211 5.27 -4.64 0.10
CA ALA A 211 6.72 -4.65 0.17
C ALA A 211 7.24 -5.73 1.13
N SER A 212 6.57 -5.94 2.26
CA SER A 212 6.85 -7.05 3.17
C SER A 212 5.63 -7.37 4.05
N GLU A 213 5.61 -8.59 4.57
CA GLU A 213 4.61 -9.04 5.52
C GLU A 213 5.27 -9.96 6.55
N ASP A 214 5.06 -9.66 7.83
CA ASP A 214 5.44 -10.52 8.94
C ASP A 214 4.18 -10.99 9.70
N ALA A 215 4.34 -11.74 10.80
CA ALA A 215 3.21 -12.25 11.58
C ALA A 215 2.28 -11.15 12.12
N THR A 216 2.80 -9.94 12.31
CA THR A 216 2.17 -8.83 13.02
C THR A 216 1.91 -7.59 12.17
N HIS A 217 2.69 -7.36 11.12
CA HIS A 217 2.64 -6.15 10.30
C HIS A 217 2.65 -6.46 8.81
N ILE A 218 2.09 -5.55 8.03
CA ILE A 218 2.22 -5.50 6.57
C ILE A 218 2.80 -4.13 6.21
N LEU A 219 3.74 -4.10 5.27
CA LEU A 219 4.35 -2.89 4.74
C LEU A 219 3.89 -2.68 3.30
N PHE A 220 3.25 -1.56 3.03
CA PHE A 220 2.89 -1.12 1.68
C PHE A 220 3.75 0.06 1.24
N ARG A 221 4.09 0.12 -0.04
CA ARG A 221 4.86 1.21 -0.64
C ARG A 221 4.25 1.71 -1.94
N ALA A 222 4.35 3.01 -2.19
CA ALA A 222 4.09 3.58 -3.51
C ALA A 222 5.06 4.73 -3.78
N LEU A 223 5.41 4.89 -5.06
CA LEU A 223 6.24 5.99 -5.55
C LEU A 223 5.33 7.02 -6.21
N LEU A 224 5.42 8.26 -5.76
CA LEU A 224 4.65 9.36 -6.32
C LEU A 224 5.56 10.54 -6.66
N PRO A 225 5.21 11.34 -7.68
CA PRO A 225 5.81 12.64 -7.91
C PRO A 225 5.92 13.49 -6.62
N PRO A 226 7.01 14.26 -6.45
CA PRO A 226 7.15 15.17 -5.34
C PRO A 226 6.09 16.30 -5.41
N GLY A 227 5.75 16.87 -4.26
CA GLY A 227 4.72 17.91 -4.13
C GLY A 227 3.32 17.37 -3.88
N ASN A 228 3.12 16.05 -3.89
CA ASN A 228 1.90 15.42 -3.36
C ASN A 228 1.67 15.85 -1.90
N ARG A 229 0.43 16.20 -1.54
CA ARG A 229 0.07 16.74 -0.22
C ARG A 229 -0.90 15.80 0.48
N PHE A 230 -0.53 15.37 1.67
CA PHE A 230 -1.35 14.57 2.56
C PHE A 230 -1.84 15.49 3.66
N ARG A 231 -3.16 15.59 3.84
CA ARG A 231 -3.76 16.57 4.75
C ARG A 231 -4.60 15.90 5.81
N THR A 232 -4.60 16.50 6.99
CA THR A 232 -5.57 16.21 8.04
C THR A 232 -7.00 16.35 7.50
N GLY A 233 -7.89 15.47 7.99
CA GLY A 233 -9.29 15.43 7.56
C GLY A 233 -9.54 14.83 6.16
N VAL A 234 -8.50 14.47 5.39
CA VAL A 234 -8.62 13.85 4.07
C VAL A 234 -8.11 12.41 4.12
N ASN A 235 -8.89 11.48 3.56
CA ASN A 235 -8.44 10.08 3.44
C ASN A 235 -7.22 10.01 2.52
N ALA A 236 -6.08 9.63 3.07
CA ALA A 236 -4.83 9.47 2.32
C ALA A 236 -4.69 8.06 1.76
N ILE A 237 -5.01 7.05 2.57
CA ILE A 237 -4.79 5.65 2.26
C ILE A 237 -6.05 4.84 2.51
N VAL A 238 -6.36 3.91 1.61
CA VAL A 238 -7.51 3.01 1.65
C VAL A 238 -7.01 1.58 1.61
N PHE A 239 -7.33 0.80 2.65
CA PHE A 239 -6.98 -0.62 2.73
C PHE A 239 -8.20 -1.49 2.42
N THR A 240 -7.97 -2.59 1.74
CA THR A 240 -8.96 -3.67 1.54
C THR A 240 -8.64 -4.82 2.49
N THR A 241 -9.66 -5.38 3.14
CA THR A 241 -9.51 -6.55 4.01
C THR A 241 -9.93 -7.84 3.30
N ALA A 242 -9.47 -9.00 3.79
CA ALA A 242 -9.83 -10.31 3.23
C ALA A 242 -11.35 -10.58 3.25
N GLU A 243 -12.07 -9.98 4.18
CA GLU A 243 -13.54 -10.08 4.30
C GLU A 243 -14.29 -9.14 3.34
N GLY A 244 -13.58 -8.42 2.46
CA GLY A 244 -14.14 -7.44 1.53
C GLY A 244 -14.44 -6.07 2.16
N GLY A 245 -14.04 -5.86 3.41
CA GLY A 245 -14.18 -4.58 4.11
C GLY A 245 -13.14 -3.56 3.65
N VAL A 246 -13.42 -2.28 3.95
CA VAL A 246 -12.50 -1.16 3.66
C VAL A 246 -12.13 -0.45 4.97
N ARG A 247 -10.83 -0.21 5.18
CA ARG A 247 -10.31 0.68 6.22
C ARG A 247 -9.71 1.91 5.56
N ARG A 248 -9.83 3.07 6.20
CA ARG A 248 -9.28 4.33 5.69
C ARG A 248 -8.37 4.94 6.74
N PHE A 249 -7.30 5.55 6.28
CA PHE A 249 -6.38 6.31 7.10
C PHE A 249 -6.41 7.78 6.67
N VAL A 250 -6.49 8.65 7.68
CA VAL A 250 -6.41 10.09 7.58
C VAL A 250 -5.16 10.50 8.37
N PRO A 251 -4.21 11.25 7.78
CA PRO A 251 -3.05 11.76 8.49
C PRO A 251 -3.46 12.62 9.70
N ASP A 252 -2.68 12.55 10.77
CA ASP A 252 -2.78 13.39 11.96
C ASP A 252 -2.07 14.73 11.80
N GLU A 253 -1.13 14.82 10.86
CA GLU A 253 -0.49 16.06 10.42
C GLU A 253 -0.47 16.22 8.90
N ASP A 254 -0.42 17.48 8.45
CA ASP A 254 -0.23 17.82 7.06
C ASP A 254 1.22 17.54 6.64
N ALA A 255 1.41 16.80 5.54
CA ALA A 255 2.71 16.46 5.00
C ALA A 255 2.78 16.73 3.49
N VAL A 256 3.99 17.01 3.01
CA VAL A 256 4.29 17.13 1.57
C VAL A 256 5.36 16.10 1.22
N LEU A 257 5.10 15.32 0.19
CA LEU A 257 6.05 14.34 -0.30
C LEU A 257 7.20 15.04 -1.04
N THR A 258 8.43 14.73 -0.67
CA THR A 258 9.64 15.34 -1.23
C THR A 258 10.39 14.33 -2.12
N SER A 259 11.04 14.83 -3.16
CA SER A 259 11.85 14.04 -4.10
C SER A 259 12.92 13.24 -3.34
N GLY A 260 12.99 11.94 -3.59
CA GLY A 260 13.98 11.05 -2.99
C GLY A 260 13.84 10.85 -1.48
N GLN A 261 12.74 11.27 -0.86
CA GLN A 261 12.47 11.06 0.56
C GLN A 261 11.34 10.05 0.78
N VAL A 262 11.35 9.41 1.95
CA VAL A 262 10.28 8.52 2.41
C VAL A 262 9.37 9.29 3.37
N LEU A 263 8.08 9.28 3.08
CA LEU A 263 7.01 9.67 4.00
C LEU A 263 6.46 8.39 4.63
N HIS A 264 6.83 8.17 5.90
CA HIS A 264 6.50 6.95 6.65
C HIS A 264 5.29 7.13 7.55
N TYR A 265 4.36 6.18 7.49
CA TYR A 265 3.24 6.06 8.42
C TYR A 265 3.29 4.72 9.15
N GLU A 266 3.35 4.78 10.49
CA GLU A 266 3.19 3.61 11.35
C GLU A 266 1.77 3.57 11.90
N LEU A 267 1.00 2.56 11.47
CA LEU A 267 -0.42 2.45 11.76
C LEU A 267 -0.71 1.25 12.63
N GLN A 268 -1.57 1.45 13.63
CA GLN A 268 -2.15 0.37 14.42
C GLN A 268 -3.57 0.13 13.90
N ALA A 269 -3.85 -1.04 13.32
CA ALA A 269 -5.24 -1.39 13.01
C ALA A 269 -6.02 -1.40 14.32
N GLN A 270 -7.03 -0.53 14.42
CA GLN A 270 -7.87 -0.51 15.60
C GLN A 270 -8.76 -1.75 15.60
N SER A 271 -8.48 -2.66 16.53
CA SER A 271 -9.41 -3.74 16.90
C SER A 271 -10.43 -3.16 17.88
N TRP A 272 -11.68 -3.15 17.46
CA TRP A 272 -12.80 -2.80 18.33
C TRP A 272 -13.36 -4.08 18.94
N GLU A 273 -13.36 -4.16 20.26
CA GLU A 273 -14.06 -5.20 21.00
C GLU A 273 -15.52 -4.77 21.21
N TYR A 274 -16.45 -5.54 20.65
CA TYR A 274 -17.87 -5.21 20.69
C TYR A 274 -18.59 -6.01 21.78
N ARG A 275 -19.30 -5.31 22.67
CA ARG A 275 -20.01 -5.93 23.81
C ARG A 275 -21.43 -5.39 23.98
N PHE A 276 -22.27 -6.23 24.57
CA PHE A 276 -23.50 -5.85 25.24
C PHE A 276 -23.27 -5.92 26.74
N VAL A 277 -23.53 -4.83 27.47
CA VAL A 277 -23.28 -4.70 28.91
C VAL A 277 -24.47 -4.09 29.64
N PHE A 278 -24.63 -4.38 30.93
CA PHE A 278 -25.66 -3.73 31.77
C PHE A 278 -25.21 -2.37 32.32
N TYR A 279 -26.15 -1.42 32.39
CA TYR A 279 -25.94 -0.08 32.96
C TYR A 279 -25.51 -0.06 34.44
N ARG A 280 -25.66 -1.16 35.20
CA ARG A 280 -25.60 -1.13 36.67
C ARG A 280 -24.47 -1.92 37.35
N SER A 281 -23.48 -2.42 36.62
CA SER A 281 -22.27 -3.01 37.24
C SER A 281 -21.01 -2.39 36.66
N LYS A 282 -20.16 -1.81 37.51
CA LYS A 282 -18.77 -1.44 37.15
C LYS A 282 -17.96 -2.66 36.69
N ASP A 283 -18.41 -3.86 37.03
CA ASP A 283 -17.88 -5.14 36.60
C ASP A 283 -18.82 -5.78 35.55
N ALA A 284 -19.00 -5.11 34.41
CA ALA A 284 -19.91 -5.58 33.38
C ALA A 284 -19.40 -6.86 32.72
N ALA A 285 -20.01 -7.99 33.09
CA ALA A 285 -19.85 -9.24 32.34
C ALA A 285 -20.49 -9.11 30.96
N GLU A 286 -19.83 -9.68 29.96
CA GLU A 286 -20.39 -9.84 28.63
C GLU A 286 -21.62 -10.76 28.67
N LEU A 287 -22.64 -10.41 27.88
CA LEU A 287 -23.88 -11.16 27.80
C LEU A 287 -24.03 -11.80 26.42
N ASP A 288 -24.29 -13.10 26.42
CA ASP A 288 -24.72 -13.83 25.22
C ASP A 288 -26.26 -13.98 25.17
N SER A 289 -26.91 -13.91 26.33
CA SER A 289 -28.36 -13.88 26.45
C SER A 289 -28.80 -13.15 27.72
N TRP A 290 -30.04 -12.65 27.71
CA TRP A 290 -30.69 -12.07 28.87
C TRP A 290 -32.17 -12.42 28.92
N SER A 291 -32.76 -12.41 30.13
CA SER A 291 -34.18 -12.66 30.31
C SER A 291 -34.86 -11.65 31.23
N VAL A 292 -36.06 -11.24 30.84
CA VAL A 292 -36.97 -10.43 31.65
C VAL A 292 -38.15 -11.30 32.08
N ARG A 293 -38.48 -11.32 33.37
CA ARG A 293 -39.67 -11.98 33.89
C ARG A 293 -40.67 -10.92 34.35
N LEU A 294 -41.84 -10.93 33.72
CA LEU A 294 -43.01 -10.14 34.07
C LEU A 294 -43.89 -11.00 34.98
N THR A 295 -44.15 -10.51 36.19
CA THR A 295 -44.73 -11.30 37.30
C THR A 295 -46.24 -11.22 37.39
N ASP A 296 -46.87 -10.45 36.52
CA ASP A 296 -48.32 -10.36 36.36
C ASP A 296 -48.75 -10.84 34.97
N SER A 297 -50.05 -10.95 34.79
CA SER A 297 -50.70 -11.28 33.52
C SER A 297 -51.31 -10.05 32.84
N ASP A 298 -51.07 -8.85 33.35
CA ASP A 298 -51.69 -7.62 32.84
C ASP A 298 -50.82 -6.98 31.76
N SER A 299 -51.29 -5.88 31.18
CA SER A 299 -50.47 -5.07 30.28
C SER A 299 -49.57 -4.12 31.07
N GLY A 300 -48.38 -3.85 30.57
CA GLY A 300 -47.47 -2.94 31.24
C GLY A 300 -46.30 -2.51 30.37
N THR A 301 -45.27 -1.99 31.02
CA THR A 301 -44.01 -1.60 30.38
C THR A 301 -42.81 -2.17 31.13
N PHE A 302 -41.71 -2.36 30.40
CA PHE A 302 -40.41 -2.69 30.99
C PHE A 302 -39.28 -1.96 30.25
N GLU A 303 -38.13 -1.84 30.90
CA GLU A 303 -36.93 -1.28 30.31
C GLU A 303 -35.83 -2.33 30.18
N VAL A 304 -35.02 -2.19 29.14
CA VAL A 304 -33.81 -2.99 28.90
C VAL A 304 -32.61 -2.12 29.29
N PRO A 305 -31.99 -2.34 30.48
CA PRO A 305 -30.89 -1.52 30.99
C PRO A 305 -29.56 -1.93 30.36
N LEU A 306 -29.50 -1.90 29.04
CA LEU A 306 -28.39 -2.40 28.23
C LEU A 306 -27.70 -1.27 27.47
N VAL A 307 -26.37 -1.33 27.44
CA VAL A 307 -25.51 -0.55 26.55
C VAL A 307 -24.87 -1.51 25.57
N SER A 308 -24.86 -1.09 24.32
CA SER A 308 -24.07 -1.71 23.25
C SER A 308 -22.84 -0.83 23.09
N THR A 309 -21.65 -1.39 23.25
CA THR A 309 -20.40 -0.63 23.20
C THR A 309 -19.42 -1.25 22.21
N LYS A 310 -18.48 -0.41 21.76
CA LYS A 310 -17.20 -0.84 21.21
C LYS A 310 -16.06 -0.23 22.02
N THR A 311 -15.07 -1.04 22.33
CA THR A 311 -13.88 -0.63 23.07
C THR A 311 -12.65 -0.84 22.20
N GLY A 312 -11.84 0.20 22.06
CA GLY A 312 -10.59 0.19 21.31
C GLY A 312 -9.51 0.94 22.07
N SER A 313 -8.36 1.16 21.43
CA SER A 313 -7.24 1.87 22.04
C SER A 313 -7.56 3.32 22.42
N SER A 314 -8.54 3.94 21.77
CA SER A 314 -9.02 5.30 22.07
C SER A 314 -10.12 5.36 23.14
N GLY A 315 -10.49 4.22 23.74
CA GLY A 315 -11.52 4.14 24.78
C GLY A 315 -12.78 3.39 24.35
N THR A 316 -13.84 3.55 25.15
CA THR A 316 -15.14 2.90 24.93
C THR A 316 -16.18 3.90 24.45
N VAL A 317 -16.92 3.55 23.41
CA VAL A 317 -18.03 4.37 22.88
C VAL A 317 -19.28 3.52 22.69
N ASP A 318 -20.44 4.17 22.80
CA ASP A 318 -21.74 3.53 22.55
C ASP A 318 -21.90 3.23 21.05
N VAL A 319 -22.52 2.09 20.76
CA VAL A 319 -22.82 1.59 19.40
C VAL A 319 -24.32 1.38 19.29
N ASP A 320 -24.92 1.90 18.23
CA ASP A 320 -26.34 1.70 17.97
C ASP A 320 -26.70 0.23 17.76
N TRP A 321 -27.95 -0.12 18.06
CA TRP A 321 -28.46 -1.47 17.88
C TRP A 321 -29.94 -1.47 17.51
N SER A 322 -30.33 -2.49 16.74
CA SER A 322 -31.72 -2.77 16.36
C SER A 322 -32.25 -3.98 17.13
N ILE A 323 -33.57 -4.15 17.16
CA ILE A 323 -34.21 -5.37 17.68
C ILE A 323 -35.04 -6.00 16.57
N SER A 324 -35.07 -7.32 16.51
CA SER A 324 -35.98 -8.08 15.63
C SER A 324 -37.42 -7.64 15.86
N THR A 325 -38.27 -7.79 14.84
CA THR A 325 -39.70 -7.45 14.91
C THR A 325 -40.29 -7.98 16.22
N PRO A 326 -40.75 -7.08 17.11
CA PRO A 326 -41.33 -7.49 18.37
C PRO A 326 -42.49 -8.47 18.14
N THR A 327 -42.63 -9.48 19.00
CA THR A 327 -43.73 -10.46 18.89
C THR A 327 -45.08 -9.76 19.05
N GLY A 328 -46.17 -10.36 18.58
CA GLY A 328 -47.49 -9.72 18.62
C GLY A 328 -47.97 -9.17 19.97
N TRP A 329 -47.37 -9.59 21.10
CA TRP A 329 -47.70 -9.09 22.45
C TRP A 329 -46.61 -8.27 23.15
N VAL A 330 -45.45 -8.03 22.51
CA VAL A 330 -44.39 -7.15 23.03
C VAL A 330 -44.15 -6.08 21.99
N HIS A 331 -44.09 -4.80 22.38
CA HIS A 331 -43.98 -3.69 21.44
C HIS A 331 -42.88 -2.74 21.87
N LYS A 332 -42.10 -2.20 20.93
CA LYS A 332 -41.08 -1.19 21.22
C LYS A 332 -41.73 0.19 21.30
N THR A 333 -41.63 0.84 22.45
CA THR A 333 -42.26 2.16 22.71
C THR A 333 -41.25 3.29 22.90
N GLY A 334 -39.97 2.96 23.11
CA GLY A 334 -38.87 3.93 23.17
C GLY A 334 -37.52 3.30 22.82
N PRO A 335 -36.40 4.04 22.96
CA PRO A 335 -35.06 3.52 22.67
C PRO A 335 -34.70 2.28 23.50
N ARG A 336 -35.11 2.25 24.78
CA ARG A 336 -34.89 1.15 25.73
C ARG A 336 -36.14 0.67 26.44
N THR A 337 -37.30 1.21 26.07
CA THR A 337 -38.58 0.96 26.75
C THR A 337 -39.49 0.16 25.83
N PHE A 338 -40.18 -0.81 26.41
CA PHE A 338 -41.09 -1.73 25.73
C PHE A 338 -42.42 -1.76 26.48
N SER A 339 -43.52 -1.90 25.74
CA SER A 339 -44.80 -2.30 26.31
C SER A 339 -45.07 -3.78 26.03
N TYR A 340 -45.98 -4.35 26.81
CA TYR A 340 -46.48 -5.69 26.60
C TYR A 340 -47.98 -5.75 26.87
N ASP A 341 -48.65 -6.61 26.13
CA ASP A 341 -50.09 -6.83 26.28
C ASP A 341 -50.36 -7.75 27.48
N ALA A 342 -51.62 -7.78 27.93
CA ALA A 342 -52.06 -8.75 28.93
C ALA A 342 -51.92 -10.19 28.39
N ASN A 343 -51.59 -11.14 29.26
CA ASN A 343 -51.63 -12.56 28.95
C ASN A 343 -53.04 -13.10 29.22
N PRO A 344 -53.83 -13.48 28.20
CA PRO A 344 -55.18 -14.00 28.41
C PRO A 344 -55.19 -15.46 28.89
N GLY A 345 -54.07 -16.20 28.74
CA GLY A 345 -53.98 -17.61 29.09
C GLY A 345 -53.58 -17.86 30.54
N LYS A 346 -53.78 -19.11 31.00
CA LYS A 346 -53.27 -19.58 32.31
C LYS A 346 -51.78 -19.93 32.27
N ASP A 347 -51.25 -20.24 31.08
CA ASP A 347 -49.87 -20.64 30.91
C ASP A 347 -48.94 -19.43 30.77
N MET A 348 -47.71 -19.60 31.25
CA MET A 348 -46.64 -18.64 31.01
C MET A 348 -46.33 -18.58 29.51
N ARG A 349 -46.32 -17.38 28.94
CA ARG A 349 -45.91 -17.16 27.55
C ARG A 349 -44.52 -16.57 27.47
N THR A 350 -43.83 -16.88 26.37
CA THR A 350 -42.45 -16.43 26.12
C THR A 350 -42.35 -15.78 24.75
N ALA A 351 -41.58 -14.70 24.67
CA ALA A 351 -41.17 -14.05 23.44
C ALA A 351 -39.64 -14.03 23.38
N THR A 352 -39.10 -14.28 22.20
CA THR A 352 -37.66 -14.20 21.93
C THR A 352 -37.42 -13.06 20.97
N LEU A 353 -36.54 -12.14 21.37
CA LEU A 353 -36.15 -10.98 20.60
C LEU A 353 -34.65 -11.06 20.35
N THR A 354 -34.21 -10.70 19.16
CA THR A 354 -32.79 -10.64 18.80
C THR A 354 -32.38 -9.18 18.73
N LEU A 355 -31.46 -8.75 19.58
CA LEU A 355 -30.81 -7.45 19.45
C LEU A 355 -29.62 -7.61 18.51
N THR A 356 -29.36 -6.63 17.64
CA THR A 356 -28.28 -6.67 16.66
C THR A 356 -27.56 -5.33 16.66
N GLN A 357 -26.25 -5.33 16.93
CA GLN A 357 -25.44 -4.12 16.83
C GLN A 357 -25.32 -3.65 15.37
N ALA A 358 -25.33 -2.34 15.17
CA ALA A 358 -25.28 -1.72 13.85
C ALA A 358 -23.94 -1.98 13.14
N GLU A 359 -22.82 -1.84 13.85
CA GLU A 359 -21.48 -1.93 13.27
C GLU A 359 -20.98 -3.37 13.13
N SER A 360 -20.98 -4.14 14.23
CA SER A 360 -20.39 -5.50 14.27
C SER A 360 -21.35 -6.60 13.81
N ARG A 361 -22.65 -6.29 13.72
CA ARG A 361 -23.73 -7.28 13.54
C ARG A 361 -23.82 -8.33 14.66
N LYS A 362 -23.08 -8.16 15.77
CA LYS A 362 -23.17 -9.03 16.95
C LYS A 362 -24.59 -9.04 17.50
N THR A 363 -25.05 -10.21 17.91
CA THR A 363 -26.41 -10.42 18.40
C THR A 363 -26.48 -10.80 19.86
N LEU A 364 -27.53 -10.35 20.55
CA LEU A 364 -27.91 -10.80 21.89
C LEU A 364 -29.34 -11.34 21.86
N THR A 365 -29.56 -12.49 22.48
CA THR A 365 -30.91 -13.04 22.66
C THR A 365 -31.56 -12.48 23.92
N LEU A 366 -32.69 -11.78 23.77
CA LEU A 366 -33.54 -11.33 24.88
C LEU A 366 -34.79 -12.21 24.97
N THR A 367 -34.99 -12.87 26.11
CA THR A 367 -36.15 -13.71 26.39
C THR A 367 -37.09 -12.99 27.35
N VAL A 368 -38.30 -12.65 26.90
CA VAL A 368 -39.34 -12.05 27.74
C VAL A 368 -40.32 -13.14 28.15
N ARG A 369 -40.53 -13.33 29.46
CA ARG A 369 -41.46 -14.31 30.02
C ARG A 369 -42.54 -13.60 30.81
N GLN A 370 -43.80 -13.85 30.50
CA GLN A 370 -44.94 -13.28 31.22
C GLN A 370 -45.80 -14.39 31.82
N THR A 371 -46.11 -14.27 33.11
CA THR A 371 -46.99 -15.20 33.81
C THR A 371 -48.40 -15.22 33.22
N GLY A 372 -49.08 -16.36 33.34
CA GLY A 372 -50.51 -16.46 32.99
C GLY A 372 -51.42 -16.01 34.13
N LYS A 373 -52.71 -15.83 33.82
CA LYS A 373 -53.73 -15.45 34.80
C LYS A 373 -53.86 -16.51 35.90
N THR A 374 -53.97 -16.07 37.14
CA THR A 374 -54.27 -16.91 38.31
C THR A 374 -55.77 -17.08 38.55
N SER A 375 -56.62 -16.22 37.97
CA SER A 375 -58.09 -16.35 37.95
C SER A 375 -58.67 -15.92 36.59
N ILE A 376 -59.70 -16.62 36.11
CA ILE A 376 -60.48 -16.24 34.91
C ILE A 376 -61.78 -15.59 35.40
N ASP A 377 -62.11 -14.41 34.89
CA ASP A 377 -63.44 -13.83 35.08
C ASP A 377 -64.47 -14.72 34.37
N ILE A 378 -65.45 -15.20 35.13
CA ILE A 378 -66.59 -15.92 34.59
C ILE A 378 -67.64 -14.86 34.28
N GLU A 379 -67.87 -14.56 33.00
CA GLU A 379 -69.01 -13.72 32.59
C GLU A 379 -70.32 -14.40 33.04
N GLN A 380 -71.18 -13.63 33.73
CA GLN A 380 -72.56 -14.03 34.05
C GLN A 380 -73.51 -13.68 32.90
#